data_AF-A0A839PGN1-F1
#
_entry.id   AF-A0A839PGN1-F1
#
_cell.length_a   1.000
_cell.length_b   1.000
_cell.length_c   1.000
_cell.angle_alpha   90.00
_cell.angle_beta   90.00
_cell.angle_gamma   90.00
#
_symmetry.space_group_name_H-M   'P 1'
#
loop_
_entity.id
_entity.type
_entity.pdbx_description
1 polymer ?
#
loop_
_entity_poly.entity_id
_entity_poly.type
_entity_poly.pdbx_seq_one_letter_code
_entity_poly.pdbx_strand_id
1 'polypeptide(L)'
;MGKTKKPIDWTAIERDYTKTSLPVRELARWYNCDGKAIRLRAKAGGWLRPGQESSAAPPQAPQPLDALVAPIVERLREMAPDEPAQTPDIVERARRVALRMVDELETITGRRGELEALIDEALAGKDNAKQRASLQKALSLSDRAMVLKNLALATKTLAEA
;
A
#
# COMPACT_ATOMS: atom_id res chain seq x y z
N MET A 1 26.84 -50.81 -35.82
CA MET A 1 26.24 -51.46 -34.64
C MET A 1 25.22 -50.51 -34.00
N GLY A 2 23.97 -50.55 -34.45
CA GLY A 2 22.90 -49.72 -33.88
C GLY A 2 22.43 -50.33 -32.56
N LYS A 3 22.56 -49.61 -31.45
CA LYS A 3 22.03 -50.04 -30.15
C LYS A 3 20.50 -50.11 -30.26
N THR A 4 19.94 -51.32 -30.34
CA THR A 4 18.50 -51.57 -30.26
C THR A 4 17.98 -51.02 -28.94
N LYS A 5 17.23 -49.91 -29.01
CA LYS A 5 16.61 -49.30 -27.83
C LYS A 5 15.53 -50.27 -27.34
N LYS A 6 15.65 -50.74 -26.09
CA LYS A 6 14.60 -51.52 -25.43
C LYS A 6 13.27 -50.75 -25.52
N PRO A 7 12.13 -51.41 -25.76
CA PRO A 7 10.84 -50.74 -25.76
C PRO A 7 10.61 -50.11 -24.39
N ILE A 8 10.29 -48.82 -24.38
CA ILE A 8 10.02 -48.07 -23.15
C ILE A 8 8.66 -48.51 -22.61
N ASP A 9 8.63 -48.95 -21.35
CA ASP A 9 7.39 -49.33 -20.67
C ASP A 9 6.64 -48.08 -20.19
N TRP A 10 5.78 -47.57 -21.06
CA TRP A 10 4.98 -46.37 -20.78
C TRP A 10 3.92 -46.59 -19.70
N THR A 11 3.42 -47.81 -19.55
CA THR A 11 2.39 -48.17 -18.57
C THR A 11 2.95 -48.11 -17.15
N ALA A 12 4.19 -48.59 -16.96
CA ALA A 12 4.89 -48.47 -15.70
C ALA A 12 5.20 -47.00 -15.35
N ILE A 13 5.63 -46.20 -16.32
CA ILE A 13 5.91 -44.77 -16.14
C ILE A 13 4.63 -44.02 -15.75
N GLU A 14 3.49 -44.29 -16.39
CA GLU A 14 2.20 -43.67 -16.08
C GLU A 14 1.77 -43.94 -14.63
N ARG A 15 1.84 -45.20 -14.21
CA ARG A 15 1.49 -45.61 -12.84
C ARG A 15 2.38 -44.90 -11.81
N ASP A 16 3.67 -44.84 -12.05
CA ASP A 16 4.60 -44.24 -11.09
C ASP A 16 4.50 -42.70 -11.11
N TYR A 17 4.24 -42.09 -12.27
CA TYR A 17 3.98 -40.66 -12.43
C TYR A 17 2.71 -40.20 -11.70
N THR A 18 1.66 -41.04 -11.71
CA THR A 18 0.36 -40.73 -11.09
C THR A 18 0.29 -41.07 -9.60
N LYS A 19 1.05 -42.08 -9.13
CA LYS A 19 1.01 -42.51 -7.72
C LYS A 19 2.10 -41.92 -6.84
N THR A 20 3.26 -41.57 -7.40
CA THR A 20 4.40 -41.08 -6.61
C THR A 20 4.67 -39.61 -6.88
N SER A 21 5.13 -38.88 -5.86
CA SER A 21 5.58 -37.48 -6.01
C SER A 21 7.03 -37.39 -6.55
N LEU A 22 7.57 -38.45 -7.16
CA LEU A 22 8.95 -38.46 -7.64
C LEU A 22 9.17 -37.47 -8.78
N PRO A 23 10.26 -36.69 -8.78
CA PRO A 23 10.53 -35.73 -9.84
C PRO A 23 10.73 -36.43 -11.19
N VAL A 24 10.25 -35.81 -12.28
CA VAL A 24 10.32 -36.38 -13.65
C VAL A 24 11.73 -36.78 -14.07
N ARG A 25 12.76 -36.09 -13.56
CA ARG A 25 14.17 -36.40 -13.83
C ARG A 25 14.60 -37.74 -13.23
N GLU A 26 14.00 -38.15 -12.12
CA GLU A 26 14.29 -39.40 -11.44
C GLU A 26 13.58 -40.57 -12.11
N LEU A 27 12.30 -40.38 -12.51
CA LEU A 27 11.58 -41.32 -13.37
C LEU A 27 12.33 -41.55 -14.70
N ALA A 28 12.84 -40.48 -15.32
CA ALA A 28 13.64 -40.57 -16.54
C ALA A 28 14.91 -41.45 -16.37
N ARG A 29 15.56 -41.37 -15.20
CA ARG A 29 16.74 -42.19 -14.86
C ARG A 29 16.37 -43.66 -14.66
N TRP A 30 15.29 -43.95 -13.93
CA TRP A 30 14.87 -45.33 -13.63
C TRP A 30 14.42 -46.09 -14.88
N TYR A 31 13.67 -45.40 -15.75
CA TYR A 31 13.17 -45.98 -16.99
C TYR A 31 14.11 -45.76 -18.20
N ASN A 32 15.30 -45.20 -17.97
CA ASN A 32 16.32 -44.91 -18.97
C ASN A 32 15.74 -44.22 -20.24
N CYS A 33 14.91 -43.20 -20.02
CA CYS A 33 14.21 -42.47 -21.07
C CYS A 33 14.41 -40.95 -20.93
N ASP A 34 14.05 -40.20 -21.97
CA ASP A 34 14.15 -38.74 -21.93
C ASP A 34 13.00 -38.15 -21.09
N GLY A 35 13.35 -37.30 -20.11
CA GLY A 35 12.37 -36.57 -19.31
C GLY A 35 11.44 -35.67 -20.12
N LYS A 36 11.88 -35.21 -21.30
CA LYS A 36 11.02 -34.48 -22.25
C LYS A 36 9.93 -35.38 -22.83
N ALA A 37 10.24 -36.64 -23.12
CA ALA A 37 9.29 -37.61 -23.65
C ALA A 37 8.21 -37.98 -22.61
N ILE A 38 8.59 -38.14 -21.34
CA ILE A 38 7.63 -38.35 -20.24
C ILE A 38 6.64 -37.18 -20.15
N ARG A 39 7.13 -35.92 -20.18
CA ARG A 39 6.24 -34.74 -20.10
C ARG A 39 5.30 -34.62 -21.29
N LEU A 40 5.79 -34.91 -22.50
CA LEU A 40 4.97 -34.86 -23.70
C LEU A 40 3.88 -35.94 -23.66
N ARG A 41 4.21 -37.14 -23.19
CA ARG A 41 3.26 -38.24 -23.04
C ARG A 41 2.26 -37.99 -21.93
N ALA A 42 2.70 -37.46 -20.78
CA ALA A 42 1.83 -37.04 -19.69
C ALA A 42 0.81 -35.99 -20.14
N LYS A 43 1.25 -34.99 -20.92
CA LYS A 43 0.34 -33.98 -21.47
C LYS A 43 -0.64 -34.57 -22.48
N ALA A 44 -0.18 -35.47 -23.35
CA ALA A 44 -1.04 -36.12 -24.36
C ALA A 44 -2.02 -37.14 -23.77
N GLY A 45 -1.63 -37.82 -22.68
CA GLY A 45 -2.43 -38.83 -21.98
C GLY A 45 -3.18 -38.31 -20.75
N GLY A 46 -3.07 -37.01 -20.43
CA GLY A 46 -3.74 -36.41 -19.28
C GLY A 46 -3.27 -36.95 -17.93
N TRP A 47 -2.01 -37.38 -17.80
CA TRP A 47 -1.51 -37.93 -16.54
C TRP A 47 -1.40 -36.82 -15.50
N LEU A 48 -2.10 -36.98 -14.39
CA LEU A 48 -2.09 -36.04 -13.27
C LEU A 48 -1.18 -36.57 -12.16
N ARG A 49 -0.46 -35.65 -11.50
CA ARG A 49 0.31 -35.98 -10.31
C ARG A 49 -0.57 -35.97 -9.06
N PRO A 50 -0.19 -36.69 -7.99
CA PRO A 50 -0.86 -36.57 -6.70
C PRO A 50 -0.89 -35.09 -6.26
N GLY A 51 -2.08 -34.57 -5.98
CA GLY A 51 -2.29 -33.16 -5.62
C GLY A 51 -2.37 -32.17 -6.78
N GLN A 52 -2.24 -32.63 -8.04
CA GLN A 52 -2.62 -31.88 -9.24
C GLN A 52 -4.01 -32.26 -9.78
N GLU A 53 -4.80 -33.01 -9.00
CA GLU A 53 -6.23 -33.13 -9.23
C GLU A 53 -6.78 -31.71 -9.34
N SER A 54 -7.31 -31.42 -10.52
CA SER A 54 -7.71 -30.08 -10.94
C SER A 54 -8.48 -29.36 -9.83
N SER A 55 -7.87 -28.32 -9.24
CA SER A 55 -8.60 -27.27 -8.52
C SER A 55 -9.40 -26.44 -9.53
N ALA A 56 -10.24 -27.11 -10.31
CA ALA A 56 -11.31 -26.50 -11.05
C ALA A 56 -12.59 -26.79 -10.28
N ALA A 57 -12.72 -26.15 -9.11
CA ALA A 57 -14.06 -25.74 -8.71
C ALA A 57 -14.62 -24.91 -9.87
N PRO A 58 -15.88 -25.14 -10.30
CA PRO A 58 -16.50 -24.25 -11.29
C PRO A 58 -16.32 -22.80 -10.81
N PRO A 59 -16.07 -21.84 -11.71
CA PRO A 59 -15.90 -20.45 -11.31
C PRO A 59 -17.15 -20.05 -10.53
N GLN A 60 -17.00 -19.91 -9.21
CA GLN A 60 -18.07 -19.37 -8.39
C GLN A 60 -18.34 -17.97 -8.94
N ALA A 61 -19.60 -17.70 -9.25
CA ALA A 61 -20.02 -16.37 -9.64
C ALA A 61 -19.44 -15.37 -8.62
N PRO A 62 -18.85 -14.25 -9.07
CA PRO A 62 -18.27 -13.28 -8.17
C PRO A 62 -19.31 -12.94 -7.11
N GLN A 63 -19.01 -13.28 -5.86
CA GLN A 63 -19.92 -12.95 -4.77
C GLN A 63 -20.04 -11.41 -4.75
N PRO A 64 -21.26 -10.87 -4.61
CA PRO A 64 -21.43 -9.44 -4.49
C PRO A 64 -20.59 -8.95 -3.31
N LEU A 65 -19.90 -7.82 -3.49
CA LEU A 65 -19.01 -7.21 -2.49
C LEU A 65 -19.68 -7.14 -1.11
N ASP A 66 -20.99 -6.86 -1.07
CA ASP A 66 -21.79 -6.81 0.15
C ASP A 66 -21.78 -8.13 0.94
N ALA A 67 -21.84 -9.28 0.26
CA ALA A 67 -21.83 -10.59 0.92
C ALA A 67 -20.45 -10.94 1.53
N LEU A 68 -19.37 -10.42 0.93
CA LEU A 68 -18.00 -10.58 1.44
C LEU A 68 -17.72 -9.64 2.61
N VAL A 69 -18.32 -8.44 2.59
CA VAL A 69 -18.08 -7.38 3.57
C VAL A 69 -18.98 -7.53 4.81
N ALA A 70 -20.21 -8.03 4.66
CA ALA A 70 -21.17 -8.16 5.76
C ALA A 70 -20.62 -8.89 7.01
N PRO A 71 -19.91 -10.05 6.90
CA PRO A 71 -19.37 -10.74 8.07
C PRO A 71 -18.24 -9.96 8.76
N ILE A 72 -17.52 -9.12 8.01
CA ILE A 72 -16.43 -8.28 8.54
C ILE A 72 -17.04 -7.12 9.32
N VAL A 73 -18.06 -6.47 8.75
CA VAL A 73 -18.78 -5.36 9.40
C VAL A 73 -19.46 -5.84 10.68
N GLU A 74 -20.08 -7.03 10.67
CA GLU A 74 -20.74 -7.57 11.86
C GLU A 74 -19.74 -7.85 12.98
N ARG A 75 -18.61 -8.49 12.66
CA ARG A 75 -17.53 -8.74 13.63
C ARG A 75 -16.95 -7.44 14.19
N LEU A 76 -16.81 -6.40 13.35
CA LEU A 76 -16.34 -5.10 13.80
C LEU A 76 -17.35 -4.39 14.71
N ARG A 77 -18.66 -4.61 14.49
CA ARG A 77 -19.73 -4.09 15.34
C ARG A 77 -19.77 -4.81 16.70
N GLU A 78 -19.60 -6.13 16.71
CA GLU A 78 -19.51 -6.93 17.95
C GLU A 78 -18.28 -6.57 18.80
N MET A 79 -17.21 -6.10 18.17
CA MET A 79 -15.98 -5.65 18.84
C MET A 79 -16.00 -4.14 19.18
N ALA A 80 -17.00 -3.41 18.73
CA ALA A 80 -17.14 -1.99 19.06
C ALA A 80 -17.61 -1.88 20.52
N PRO A 81 -16.97 -1.06 21.37
CA PRO A 81 -17.44 -0.83 22.72
C PRO A 81 -18.87 -0.22 22.69
N ASP A 82 -19.72 -0.63 23.63
CA ASP A 82 -21.13 -0.18 23.76
C ASP A 82 -21.26 1.35 23.97
N GLU A 83 -20.20 2.01 24.43
CA GLU A 83 -20.09 3.46 24.44
C GLU A 83 -19.10 3.91 23.36
N PRO A 84 -19.48 4.84 22.46
CA PRO A 84 -18.51 5.50 21.61
C PRO A 84 -17.50 6.17 22.53
N ALA A 85 -16.23 5.80 22.42
CA ALA A 85 -15.17 6.49 23.12
C ALA A 85 -15.36 8.00 22.91
N GLN A 86 -15.54 8.76 24.00
CA GLN A 86 -15.53 10.22 23.99
C GLN A 86 -14.12 10.73 23.71
N THR A 87 -13.46 10.21 22.67
CA THR A 87 -12.41 10.94 21.99
C THR A 87 -13.04 12.26 21.55
N PRO A 88 -12.53 13.42 22.00
CA PRO A 88 -12.96 14.68 21.41
C PRO A 88 -12.82 14.51 19.90
N ASP A 89 -13.94 14.71 19.21
CA ASP A 89 -14.03 14.52 17.76
C ASP A 89 -12.77 15.10 17.12
N ILE A 90 -12.05 14.26 16.39
CA ILE A 90 -10.78 14.62 15.76
C ILE A 90 -10.99 15.86 14.90
N VAL A 91 -12.19 16.01 14.33
CA VAL A 91 -12.64 17.19 13.59
C VAL A 91 -12.66 18.43 14.48
N GLU A 92 -13.30 18.36 15.66
CA GLU A 92 -13.34 19.47 16.61
C GLU A 92 -11.96 19.84 17.17
N ARG A 93 -11.09 18.85 17.37
CA ARG A 93 -9.70 19.13 17.73
C ARG A 93 -8.97 19.86 16.60
N ALA A 94 -9.12 19.41 15.36
CA ALA A 94 -8.48 20.02 14.20
C ALA A 94 -8.99 21.45 13.96
N ARG A 95 -10.31 21.68 14.11
CA ARG A 95 -10.94 23.01 14.03
C ARG A 95 -10.34 23.98 15.04
N ARG A 96 -10.21 23.57 16.31
CA ARG A 96 -9.60 24.40 17.36
C ARG A 96 -8.15 24.77 17.06
N VAL A 97 -7.37 23.84 16.51
CA VAL A 97 -5.97 24.12 16.13
C VAL A 97 -5.92 25.13 14.99
N ALA A 98 -6.76 24.96 13.96
CA ALA A 98 -6.82 25.88 12.83
C ALA A 98 -7.17 27.32 13.26
N LEU A 99 -8.15 27.49 14.16
CA LEU A 99 -8.52 28.81 14.68
C LEU A 99 -7.38 29.48 15.46
N ARG A 100 -6.68 28.73 16.33
CA ARG A 100 -5.50 29.26 17.05
C ARG A 100 -4.38 29.69 16.09
N MET A 101 -4.18 28.96 15.00
CA MET A 101 -3.18 29.35 13.99
C MET A 101 -3.56 30.62 13.24
N VAL A 102 -4.87 30.89 13.06
CA VAL A 102 -5.35 32.17 12.50
C VAL A 102 -5.06 33.33 13.46
N ASP A 103 -5.35 33.16 14.75
CA ASP A 103 -5.08 34.19 15.78
C ASP A 103 -3.58 34.50 15.89
N GLU A 104 -2.73 33.46 15.81
CA GLU A 104 -1.27 33.62 15.81
C GLU A 104 -0.81 34.37 14.56
N LEU A 105 -1.36 34.05 13.40
CA LEU A 105 -1.04 34.73 12.14
C LEU A 105 -1.44 36.21 12.19
N GLU A 106 -2.59 36.54 12.79
CA GLU A 106 -3.03 37.92 13.02
C GLU A 106 -2.05 38.66 13.94
N THR A 107 -1.68 38.04 15.07
CA THR A 107 -0.72 38.59 16.03
C THR A 107 0.64 38.89 15.39
N ILE A 108 1.19 37.94 14.64
CA ILE A 108 2.47 38.10 13.94
C ILE A 108 2.38 39.18 12.86
N THR A 109 1.25 39.24 12.14
CA THR A 109 1.03 40.27 11.13
C THR A 109 0.97 41.66 11.75
N GLY A 110 0.33 41.81 12.91
CA GLY A 110 0.26 43.08 13.65
C GLY A 110 1.64 43.57 14.14
N ARG A 111 2.54 42.65 14.52
CA ARG A 111 3.89 42.98 15.00
C ARG A 111 4.94 43.13 13.89
N ARG A 112 4.54 43.04 12.61
CA ARG A 112 5.50 43.03 11.49
C ARG A 112 6.44 44.24 11.49
N GLY A 113 5.91 45.45 11.71
CA GLY A 113 6.73 46.66 11.72
C GLY A 113 7.75 46.70 12.86
N GLU A 114 7.37 46.22 14.04
CA GLU A 114 8.28 46.08 15.19
C GLU A 114 9.39 45.06 14.90
N LEU A 115 9.03 43.92 14.28
CA LEU A 115 9.99 42.89 13.89
C LEU A 115 10.97 43.38 12.82
N GLU A 116 10.49 44.17 11.85
CA GLU A 116 11.34 44.83 10.84
C GLU A 116 12.33 45.79 11.49
N ALA A 117 11.86 46.63 12.42
CA ALA A 117 12.73 47.55 13.16
C ALA A 117 13.80 46.83 13.99
N LEU A 118 13.44 45.74 14.67
CA LEU A 118 14.39 44.91 15.43
C LEU A 118 15.45 44.26 14.52
N ILE A 119 15.06 43.81 13.32
CA ILE A 119 16.00 43.26 12.33
C ILE A 119 16.98 44.34 11.88
N ASP A 120 16.48 45.53 11.58
CA ASP A 120 17.33 46.63 11.10
C ASP A 120 18.30 47.11 12.17
N GLU A 121 17.87 47.19 13.44
CA GLU A 121 18.72 47.50 14.59
C GLU A 121 19.79 46.43 14.82
N ALA A 122 19.41 45.14 14.83
CA ALA A 122 20.34 44.04 15.05
C ALA A 122 21.40 43.89 13.93
N LEU A 123 21.08 44.36 12.73
CA LEU A 123 21.96 44.34 11.56
C LEU A 123 22.61 45.70 11.25
N ALA A 124 22.43 46.71 12.12
CA ALA A 124 23.05 48.01 11.96
C ALA A 124 24.59 47.89 11.98
N GLY A 125 25.26 48.61 11.08
CA GLY A 125 26.73 48.70 11.05
C GLY A 125 27.49 47.48 10.49
N LYS A 126 26.80 46.46 9.96
CA LYS A 126 27.42 45.27 9.35
C LYS A 126 27.02 45.14 7.87
N ASP A 127 27.92 44.62 7.03
CA ASP A 127 27.58 44.22 5.66
C ASP A 127 26.81 42.90 5.66
N ASN A 128 25.52 43.01 6.01
CA ASN A 128 24.61 41.89 6.23
C ASN A 128 23.46 41.85 5.21
N ALA A 129 23.68 42.36 3.99
CA ALA A 129 22.62 42.51 2.99
C ALA A 129 21.85 41.18 2.71
N LYS A 130 22.57 40.05 2.61
CA LYS A 130 21.96 38.73 2.41
C LYS A 130 21.15 38.26 3.61
N GLN A 131 21.66 38.48 4.83
CA GLN A 131 20.97 38.11 6.06
C GLN A 131 19.71 38.96 6.26
N ARG A 132 19.79 40.27 5.99
CA ARG A 132 18.63 41.18 5.98
C ARG A 132 17.57 40.71 5.00
N ALA A 133 17.94 40.42 3.75
CA ALA A 133 17.00 39.94 2.74
C ALA A 133 16.32 38.62 3.14
N SER A 134 17.05 37.69 3.75
CA SER A 134 16.47 36.42 4.24
C SER A 134 15.48 36.63 5.38
N LEU A 135 15.78 37.51 6.33
CA LEU A 135 14.91 37.78 7.47
C LEU A 135 13.65 38.57 7.03
N GLN A 136 13.81 39.54 6.14
CA GLN A 136 12.68 40.25 5.52
C GLN A 136 11.78 39.32 4.71
N LYS A 137 12.36 38.34 4.00
CA LYS A 137 11.58 37.32 3.28
C LYS A 137 10.73 36.47 4.23
N ALA A 138 11.28 36.08 5.39
CA ALA A 138 10.52 35.37 6.42
C ALA A 138 9.36 36.20 7.00
N LEU A 139 9.47 37.53 6.96
CA LEU A 139 8.38 38.47 7.30
C LEU A 139 7.50 38.87 6.11
N SER A 140 7.68 38.25 4.94
CA SER A 140 6.93 38.65 3.75
C SER A 140 5.44 38.28 3.83
N LEU A 141 4.61 39.06 3.14
CA LEU A 141 3.17 38.84 3.07
C LEU A 141 2.79 37.57 2.29
N SER A 142 3.63 37.16 1.34
CA SER A 142 3.37 36.01 0.46
C SER A 142 3.27 34.69 1.23
N ASP A 143 4.20 34.43 2.15
CA ASP A 143 4.21 33.19 2.93
C ASP A 143 3.02 33.14 3.90
N ARG A 144 2.68 34.27 4.54
CA ARG A 144 1.50 34.38 5.40
C ARG A 144 0.18 34.19 4.64
N ALA A 145 0.05 34.75 3.44
CA ALA A 145 -1.13 34.59 2.61
C ALA A 145 -1.33 33.13 2.17
N MET A 146 -0.24 32.41 1.89
CA MET A 146 -0.29 30.97 1.58
C MET A 146 -0.74 30.14 2.79
N VAL A 147 -0.21 30.44 3.99
CA VAL A 147 -0.63 29.79 5.23
C VAL A 147 -2.12 30.03 5.50
N LEU A 148 -2.60 31.27 5.35
CA LEU A 148 -4.02 31.60 5.52
C LEU A 148 -4.91 30.83 4.55
N LYS A 149 -4.52 30.74 3.27
CA LYS A 149 -5.25 29.96 2.26
C LYS A 149 -5.35 28.47 2.64
N ASN A 150 -4.24 27.89 3.11
CA ASN A 150 -4.20 26.49 3.51
C ASN A 150 -5.06 26.24 4.76
N LEU A 151 -5.04 27.15 5.73
CA LEU A 151 -5.90 27.09 6.91
C LEU A 151 -7.38 27.20 6.51
N ALA A 152 -7.74 28.14 5.64
CA ALA A 152 -9.11 28.30 5.15
C ALA A 152 -9.61 27.03 4.43
N LEU A 153 -8.77 26.41 3.60
CA LEU A 153 -9.08 25.14 2.94
C LEU A 153 -9.28 24.01 3.96
N ALA A 154 -8.38 23.88 4.93
CA ALA A 154 -8.50 22.88 5.98
C ALA A 154 -9.78 23.07 6.80
N THR A 155 -10.11 24.30 7.21
CA THR A 155 -11.35 24.58 7.94
C THR A 155 -12.61 24.30 7.12
N LYS A 156 -12.56 24.55 5.80
CA LYS A 156 -13.66 24.21 4.90
C LYS A 156 -13.87 22.71 4.83
N THR A 157 -12.80 21.94 4.58
CA THR A 157 -12.85 20.47 4.52
C THR A 157 -13.35 19.88 5.84
N LEU A 158 -12.96 20.46 6.98
CA LEU A 158 -13.43 20.04 8.31
C LEU A 158 -14.89 20.44 8.61
N ALA A 159 -15.47 21.41 7.88
CA ALA A 159 -16.87 21.78 8.02
C ALA A 159 -17.81 20.96 7.12
N GLU A 160 -17.24 20.30 6.11
CA GLU A 160 -17.96 19.43 5.15
C GLU A 160 -17.89 17.93 5.53
N ALA A 161 -17.06 17.57 6.52
CA ALA A 161 -16.87 16.22 7.06
C ALA A 161 -17.81 15.92 8.23
#